data_AF-A0A8J3SFR0-F1
#
_entry.id   AF-A0A8J3SFR0-F1
#
_cell.length_a   1.000
_cell.length_b   1.000
_cell.length_c   1.000
_cell.angle_alpha   90.00
_cell.angle_beta   90.00
_cell.angle_gamma   90.00
#
_symmetry.space_group_name_H-M   'P 1'
#
loop_
_entity.id
_entity.type
_entity.pdbx_description
1 polymer ?
#
loop_
_entity_poly.entity_id
_entity_poly.type
_entity_poly.pdbx_seq_one_letter_code
_entity_poly.pdbx_strand_id
1 'polypeptide(L)'
;MTGHDTEKKAIVIHIELTAPGGPHPAGKPVPVSVSVVGTTELLLVGVLDGSEDGSRYPRYRPAVSLGGQIVAAPPAAEDPLVAALRVSDFVRLAPGEPFDPCASRSLATFETFVPEAPGSYVYTLTLDTQSSAPEQWLGRINQTDVPEVLALVSQVPRFRVTSPPLVVEVR
;
A
#
# COMPACT_ATOMS: atom_id res chain seq x y z
N MET A 1 -26.87 17.46 -29.45
CA MET A 1 -26.90 16.95 -28.06
C MET A 1 -26.88 15.43 -28.12
N THR A 2 -25.73 14.83 -27.89
CA THR A 2 -25.60 13.39 -27.64
C THR A 2 -24.56 13.26 -26.55
N GLY A 3 -25.03 13.27 -25.30
CA GLY A 3 -24.19 13.02 -24.14
C GLY A 3 -23.61 11.62 -24.26
N HIS A 4 -22.30 11.53 -24.44
CA HIS A 4 -21.56 10.34 -24.05
C HIS A 4 -21.55 10.33 -22.54
N ASP A 5 -22.57 9.68 -21.96
CA ASP A 5 -22.49 9.22 -20.59
C ASP A 5 -21.50 8.06 -20.60
N THR A 6 -20.21 8.39 -20.46
CA THR A 6 -19.15 7.41 -20.31
C THR A 6 -19.42 6.71 -18.99
N GLU A 7 -20.11 5.58 -19.06
CA GLU A 7 -20.33 4.68 -17.93
C GLU A 7 -18.97 4.49 -17.23
N LYS A 8 -18.83 5.09 -16.03
CA LYS A 8 -17.61 5.00 -15.23
C LYS A 8 -17.45 3.53 -14.87
N LYS A 9 -16.67 2.80 -15.66
CA LYS A 9 -16.34 1.40 -15.40
C LYS A 9 -15.78 1.34 -13.98
N ALA A 10 -16.47 0.62 -13.10
CA ALA A 10 -16.07 0.51 -11.71
C ALA A 10 -14.66 -0.09 -11.65
N ILE A 11 -13.75 0.63 -10.99
CA ILE A 11 -12.38 0.16 -10.77
C ILE A 11 -12.46 -0.87 -9.65
N VAL A 12 -12.16 -2.13 -9.97
CA VAL A 12 -12.06 -3.21 -8.98
C VAL A 12 -10.59 -3.53 -8.77
N ILE A 13 -10.15 -3.44 -7.52
CA ILE A 13 -8.78 -3.68 -7.08
C ILE A 13 -8.82 -4.69 -5.95
N HIS A 14 -7.92 -5.65 -6.01
CA HIS A 14 -7.71 -6.65 -4.98
C HIS A 14 -6.30 -6.52 -4.42
N ILE A 15 -6.17 -6.68 -3.10
CA ILE A 15 -4.90 -6.85 -2.41
C ILE A 15 -4.88 -8.25 -1.84
N GLU A 16 -3.83 -9.00 -2.16
CA GLU A 16 -3.56 -10.31 -1.59
C GLU A 16 -2.35 -10.21 -0.65
N LEU A 17 -2.50 -10.75 0.55
CA LEU A 17 -1.42 -10.94 1.51
C LEU A 17 -1.13 -12.44 1.61
N THR A 18 0.14 -12.81 1.54
CA THR A 18 0.58 -14.21 1.66
C THR A 18 1.70 -14.34 2.68
N ALA A 19 1.76 -15.48 3.35
CA ALA A 19 2.83 -15.87 4.28
C ALA A 19 3.16 -17.36 4.08
N PRO A 20 4.30 -17.86 4.59
CA PRO A 20 4.58 -19.29 4.60
C PRO A 20 3.45 -20.09 5.23
N GLY A 21 3.12 -21.24 4.63
CA GLY A 21 2.07 -22.11 5.12
C GLY A 21 2.43 -22.80 6.45
N GLY A 22 1.42 -23.05 7.27
CA GLY A 22 1.56 -23.72 8.57
C GLY A 22 1.86 -22.77 9.73
N PRO A 23 2.05 -23.29 10.96
CA PRO A 23 2.38 -22.46 12.11
C PRO A 23 3.77 -21.83 11.99
N HIS A 24 3.87 -20.53 12.27
CA HIS A 24 5.12 -19.78 12.32
C HIS A 24 5.69 -19.75 13.75
N PRO A 25 7.01 -19.84 13.94
CA PRO A 25 7.59 -19.78 15.28
C PRO A 25 7.45 -18.39 15.92
N ALA A 26 7.13 -18.36 17.22
CA ALA A 26 7.22 -17.16 18.03
C ALA A 26 8.67 -16.62 18.08
N GLY A 27 8.80 -15.30 18.25
CA GLY A 27 10.10 -14.62 18.34
C GLY A 27 10.80 -14.44 17.00
N LYS A 28 10.12 -14.67 15.87
CA LYS A 28 10.65 -14.40 14.51
C LYS A 28 9.68 -13.58 13.67
N PRO A 29 10.15 -12.62 12.85
CA PRO A 29 9.29 -11.93 11.90
C PRO A 29 8.58 -12.91 10.97
N VAL A 30 7.34 -12.61 10.63
CA VAL A 30 6.57 -13.36 9.63
C VAL A 30 6.85 -12.72 8.26
N PRO A 31 7.42 -13.44 7.28
CA PRO A 31 7.61 -12.88 5.95
C PRO A 31 6.26 -12.80 5.24
N VAL A 32 5.69 -11.59 5.17
CA VAL A 32 4.43 -11.30 4.49
C VAL A 32 4.72 -10.66 3.13
N SER A 33 4.22 -11.27 2.07
CA SER A 33 4.29 -10.72 0.71
C SER A 33 2.95 -10.07 0.33
N VAL A 34 3.03 -9.01 -0.48
CA VAL A 34 1.87 -8.23 -0.93
C VAL A 34 1.75 -8.32 -2.45
N SER A 35 0.53 -8.52 -2.96
CA SER A 35 0.21 -8.42 -4.38
C SER A 35 -1.02 -7.54 -4.58
N VAL A 36 -0.98 -6.62 -5.54
CA VAL A 36 -2.09 -5.77 -5.93
C VAL A 36 -2.48 -6.10 -7.37
N VAL A 37 -3.78 -6.32 -7.63
CA VAL A 37 -4.30 -6.67 -8.96
C VAL A 37 -5.53 -5.82 -9.27
N GLY A 38 -5.60 -5.26 -10.48
CA GLY A 38 -6.76 -4.55 -11.00
C GLY A 38 -7.51 -5.31 -12.08
N THR A 39 -8.81 -5.06 -12.23
CA THR A 39 -9.61 -5.60 -13.37
C THR A 39 -9.58 -4.70 -14.61
N THR A 40 -8.89 -3.56 -14.55
CA THR A 40 -8.69 -2.60 -15.63
C THR A 40 -7.23 -2.21 -15.70
N GLU A 41 -6.82 -1.46 -16.72
CA GLU A 41 -5.51 -0.82 -16.70
C GLU A 41 -5.43 0.13 -15.49
N LEU A 42 -4.31 0.11 -14.78
CA LEU A 42 -4.05 0.98 -13.63
C LEU A 42 -2.70 1.64 -13.76
N LEU A 43 -2.62 2.89 -13.31
CA LEU A 43 -1.35 3.53 -12.97
C LEU A 43 -1.26 3.57 -11.44
N LEU A 44 -0.30 2.85 -10.87
CA LEU A 44 -0.07 2.80 -9.42
C LEU A 44 1.32 3.30 -9.07
N VAL A 45 1.51 3.61 -7.79
CA VAL A 45 2.80 3.93 -7.19
C VAL A 45 2.99 2.95 -6.04
N GLY A 46 4.17 2.36 -5.93
CA GLY A 46 4.51 1.42 -4.85
C GLY A 46 4.62 2.11 -3.48
N VAL A 47 5.10 1.36 -2.50
CA VAL A 47 5.44 1.89 -1.18
C VAL A 47 6.60 2.86 -1.34
N LEU A 48 6.44 4.06 -0.81
CA LEU A 48 7.47 5.06 -0.74
C LEU A 48 7.69 5.51 0.70
N ASP A 49 8.75 6.27 0.93
CA ASP A 49 8.98 6.95 2.20
C ASP A 49 7.76 7.77 2.63
N GLY A 50 7.27 7.70 3.86
CA GLY A 50 6.04 8.40 4.28
C GLY A 50 4.71 7.88 3.72
N SER A 51 4.71 6.81 2.90
CA SER A 51 3.47 6.12 2.51
C SER A 51 2.84 5.37 3.68
N GLU A 52 3.66 4.85 4.59
CA GLU A 52 3.22 3.97 5.66
C GLU A 52 2.69 4.73 6.89
N ASP A 53 3.43 5.74 7.34
CA ASP A 53 3.04 6.62 8.46
C ASP A 53 1.93 7.63 8.09
N GLY A 54 1.60 7.73 6.79
CA GLY A 54 0.53 8.58 6.27
C GLY A 54 0.95 10.01 5.90
N SER A 55 2.24 10.33 5.92
CA SER A 55 2.82 11.63 5.54
C SER A 55 2.59 12.00 4.08
N ARG A 56 2.44 11.01 3.19
CA ARG A 56 2.05 11.21 1.79
C ARG A 56 1.14 10.12 1.24
N TYR A 57 0.61 10.37 0.05
CA TYR A 57 -0.05 9.39 -0.80
C TYR A 57 0.93 8.77 -1.82
N PRO A 58 0.68 7.52 -2.29
CA PRO A 58 -0.34 6.60 -1.79
C PRO A 58 -0.03 6.16 -0.36
N ARG A 59 -1.09 5.89 0.42
CA ARG A 59 -0.97 5.45 1.80
C ARG A 59 -1.11 3.93 1.86
N TYR A 60 -0.10 3.27 2.41
CA TYR A 60 -0.10 1.83 2.67
C TYR A 60 -0.13 1.62 4.17
N ARG A 61 -1.29 1.25 4.73
CA ARG A 61 -1.50 1.13 6.18
C ARG A 61 -1.55 -0.35 6.57
N PRO A 62 -0.41 -0.99 6.84
CA PRO A 62 -0.36 -2.31 7.45
C PRO A 62 -0.92 -2.25 8.87
N ALA A 63 -1.54 -3.33 9.32
CA ALA A 63 -1.89 -3.53 10.72
C ALA A 63 -1.85 -5.02 11.05
N VAL A 64 -1.36 -5.32 12.25
CA VAL A 64 -1.36 -6.67 12.82
C VAL A 64 -2.18 -6.64 14.11
N SER A 65 -3.05 -7.62 14.28
CA SER A 65 -3.87 -7.76 15.49
C SER A 65 -3.79 -9.15 16.10
N LEU A 66 -3.95 -9.22 17.42
CA LEU A 66 -4.05 -10.45 18.21
C LEU A 66 -5.28 -10.33 19.12
N GLY A 67 -6.21 -11.29 19.03
CA GLY A 67 -7.44 -11.25 19.82
C GLY A 67 -8.29 -9.98 19.57
N GLY A 68 -8.22 -9.41 18.37
CA GLY A 68 -8.93 -8.18 18.00
C GLY A 68 -8.27 -6.87 18.46
N GLN A 69 -7.16 -6.93 19.21
CA GLN A 69 -6.35 -5.77 19.57
C GLN A 69 -5.27 -5.55 18.53
N ILE A 70 -5.09 -4.31 18.05
CA ILE A 70 -3.95 -3.98 17.18
C ILE A 70 -2.67 -4.03 18.02
N VAL A 71 -1.74 -4.88 17.62
CA VAL A 71 -0.43 -5.09 18.28
C VAL A 71 0.72 -4.52 17.46
N ALA A 72 0.51 -4.24 16.18
CA ALA A 72 1.45 -3.47 15.37
C ALA A 72 0.70 -2.65 14.32
N ALA A 73 1.14 -1.41 14.17
CA ALA A 73 0.69 -0.46 13.15
C ALA A 73 1.82 0.55 12.92
N PRO A 74 1.79 1.29 11.80
CA PRO A 74 2.72 2.37 11.55
C PRO A 74 2.75 3.34 12.73
N PRO A 75 3.93 3.90 13.07
CA PRO A 75 4.00 4.98 14.04
C PRO A 75 3.25 6.21 13.50
N ALA A 76 3.00 7.17 14.38
CA ALA A 76 2.58 8.49 13.93
C ALA A 76 3.67 9.08 13.01
N ALA A 77 3.25 9.87 12.03
CA ALA A 77 4.17 10.59 11.17
C ALA A 77 5.15 11.45 12.00
N GLU A 78 6.44 11.14 11.91
CA GLU A 78 7.53 11.95 12.47
C GLU A 78 8.37 12.53 11.31
N ASP A 79 8.85 13.76 11.50
CA ASP A 79 9.71 14.58 10.62
C ASP A 79 9.58 14.39 9.08
N PRO A 80 9.10 15.39 8.33
CA PRO A 80 8.60 15.19 6.98
C PRO A 80 9.68 15.20 5.86
N LEU A 81 10.86 14.62 6.09
CA LEU A 81 11.90 14.44 5.06
C LEU A 81 11.53 13.39 4.01
N VAL A 82 10.27 13.41 3.58
CA VAL A 82 9.70 12.55 2.56
C VAL A 82 10.39 12.82 1.23
N ALA A 83 11.14 11.82 0.74
CA ALA A 83 11.83 11.90 -0.54
C ALA A 83 10.88 12.22 -1.71
N ALA A 84 11.38 12.92 -2.73
CA ALA A 84 10.63 13.25 -3.95
C ALA A 84 9.92 12.05 -4.57
N LEU A 85 8.72 12.29 -5.10
CA LEU A 85 8.03 11.36 -5.99
C LEU A 85 8.57 11.54 -7.42
N ARG A 86 8.96 10.47 -8.09
CA ARG A 86 9.60 10.47 -9.41
C ARG A 86 8.71 9.79 -10.45
N VAL A 87 8.92 10.14 -11.72
CA VAL A 87 8.27 9.46 -12.86
C VAL A 87 8.50 7.94 -12.84
N SER A 88 9.69 7.50 -12.42
CA SER A 88 10.03 6.08 -12.32
C SER A 88 9.27 5.31 -11.23
N ASP A 89 8.62 6.00 -10.30
CA ASP A 89 7.86 5.37 -9.22
C ASP A 89 6.46 4.92 -9.67
N PHE A 90 6.03 5.37 -10.86
CA PHE A 90 4.73 5.02 -11.43
C PHE A 90 4.85 3.75 -12.29
N VAL A 91 3.95 2.81 -12.02
CA VAL A 91 3.87 1.53 -12.71
C VAL A 91 2.52 1.45 -13.41
N ARG A 92 2.55 1.21 -14.74
CA ARG A 92 1.36 0.87 -15.52
C ARG A 92 1.15 -0.63 -15.46
N LEU A 93 -0.06 -1.04 -15.10
CA LEU A 93 -0.47 -2.43 -14.97
C LEU A 93 -1.56 -2.72 -15.98
N ALA A 94 -1.40 -3.78 -16.76
CA ALA A 94 -2.48 -4.32 -17.55
C ALA A 94 -3.57 -4.94 -16.64
N PRO A 95 -4.81 -5.11 -17.14
CA PRO A 95 -5.84 -5.84 -16.40
C PRO A 95 -5.35 -7.24 -16.00
N GLY A 96 -5.46 -7.57 -14.71
CA GLY A 96 -5.03 -8.85 -14.16
C GLY A 96 -3.52 -8.98 -13.90
N GLU A 97 -2.71 -7.98 -14.25
CA GLU A 97 -1.27 -7.98 -13.96
C GLU A 97 -1.03 -7.78 -12.45
N PRO A 98 -0.30 -8.69 -11.79
CA PRO A 98 0.05 -8.53 -10.38
C PRO A 98 1.18 -7.52 -10.21
N PHE A 99 1.04 -6.71 -9.17
CA PHE A 99 2.02 -5.71 -8.76
C PHE A 99 2.44 -5.94 -7.31
N ASP A 100 3.74 -6.07 -7.09
CA ASP A 100 4.32 -6.01 -5.75
C ASP A 100 4.63 -4.54 -5.39
N PRO A 101 3.82 -3.89 -4.53
CA PRO A 101 4.09 -2.51 -4.13
C PRO A 101 5.34 -2.39 -3.27
N CYS A 102 5.87 -3.50 -2.73
CA CYS A 102 7.03 -3.51 -1.85
C CYS A 102 8.36 -3.71 -2.59
N ALA A 103 8.35 -3.85 -3.91
CA ALA A 103 9.53 -4.22 -4.71
C ALA A 103 10.73 -3.27 -4.54
N SER A 104 10.49 -1.97 -4.30
CA SER A 104 11.54 -0.96 -4.07
C SER A 104 11.72 -0.58 -2.60
N ARG A 105 10.72 -0.86 -1.75
CA ARG A 105 10.70 -0.56 -0.32
C ARG A 105 9.67 -1.43 0.38
N SER A 106 10.07 -2.09 1.46
CA SER A 106 9.20 -2.89 2.32
C SER A 106 8.21 -2.04 3.14
N LEU A 107 7.16 -2.70 3.63
CA LEU A 107 6.33 -2.18 4.71
C LEU A 107 7.02 -2.50 6.04
N ALA A 108 7.55 -1.47 6.71
CA ALA A 108 8.34 -1.60 7.92
C ALA A 108 7.55 -2.32 9.03
N THR A 109 6.27 -2.01 9.21
CA THR A 109 5.42 -2.67 10.22
C THR A 109 5.37 -4.18 10.01
N PHE A 110 5.27 -4.68 8.77
CA PHE A 110 5.26 -6.11 8.51
C PHE A 110 6.65 -6.73 8.60
N GLU A 111 7.67 -6.02 8.12
CA GLU A 111 9.06 -6.49 8.12
C GLU A 111 9.64 -6.63 9.53
N THR A 112 9.35 -5.68 10.42
CA THR A 112 9.98 -5.60 11.75
C THR A 112 9.12 -6.19 12.85
N PHE A 113 7.84 -6.48 12.62
CA PHE A 113 6.97 -7.03 13.65
C PHE A 113 7.39 -8.47 14.00
N VAL A 114 7.58 -8.72 15.29
CA VAL A 114 7.94 -10.02 15.84
C VAL A 114 6.84 -10.47 16.80
N PRO A 115 6.04 -11.50 16.47
CA PRO A 115 5.07 -12.05 17.40
C PRO A 115 5.78 -12.81 18.53
N GLU A 116 5.70 -12.30 19.75
CA GLU A 116 6.39 -12.88 20.92
C GLU A 116 5.61 -14.02 21.59
N ALA A 117 4.28 -13.99 21.48
CA ALA A 117 3.40 -14.98 22.09
C ALA A 117 2.73 -15.88 21.03
N PRO A 118 2.47 -17.16 21.34
CA PRO A 118 1.63 -18.01 20.51
C PRO A 118 0.22 -17.44 20.34
N GLY A 119 -0.39 -17.67 19.17
CA GLY A 119 -1.76 -17.25 18.87
C GLY A 119 -2.02 -16.97 17.39
N SER A 120 -3.27 -16.68 17.06
CA SER A 120 -3.71 -16.32 15.71
C SER A 120 -3.54 -14.82 15.48
N TYR A 121 -2.49 -14.43 14.75
CA TYR A 121 -2.26 -13.04 14.35
C TYR A 121 -2.95 -12.75 13.03
N VAL A 122 -3.62 -11.61 12.95
CA VAL A 122 -4.35 -11.18 11.75
C VAL A 122 -3.66 -9.98 11.14
N TYR A 123 -3.15 -10.16 9.92
CA TYR A 123 -2.50 -9.15 9.11
C TYR A 123 -3.51 -8.55 8.13
N THR A 124 -3.51 -7.23 8.02
CA THR A 124 -4.34 -6.49 7.06
C THR A 124 -3.54 -5.35 6.45
N LEU A 125 -3.82 -5.03 5.19
CA LEU A 125 -3.23 -3.89 4.51
C LEU A 125 -4.33 -3.05 3.88
N THR A 126 -4.34 -1.75 4.17
CA THR A 126 -5.19 -0.78 3.45
C THR A 126 -4.34 0.05 2.50
N LEU A 127 -4.70 0.06 1.21
CA LEU A 127 -4.20 1.02 0.23
C LEU A 127 -5.22 2.14 0.07
N ASP A 128 -4.78 3.38 0.28
CA ASP A 128 -5.58 4.59 0.10
C ASP A 128 -4.87 5.54 -0.90
N THR A 129 -5.55 5.80 -2.02
CA THR A 129 -5.15 6.72 -3.08
C THR A 129 -6.17 7.86 -3.25
N GLN A 130 -7.05 8.08 -2.27
CA GLN A 130 -8.23 8.95 -2.46
C GLN A 130 -7.91 10.45 -2.57
N SER A 131 -6.72 10.89 -2.18
CA SER A 131 -6.40 12.33 -2.23
C SER A 131 -6.34 12.85 -3.66
N SER A 132 -7.14 13.88 -3.92
CA SER A 132 -7.10 14.67 -5.15
C SER A 132 -6.11 15.85 -5.07
N ALA A 133 -5.58 16.15 -3.89
CA ALA A 133 -4.69 17.27 -3.63
C ALA A 133 -3.23 16.87 -3.96
N PRO A 134 -2.63 17.33 -5.06
CA PRO A 134 -1.36 16.80 -5.51
C PRO A 134 -0.19 17.03 -4.54
N GLU A 135 -0.24 18.10 -3.75
CA GLU A 135 0.73 18.39 -2.69
C GLU A 135 0.79 17.31 -1.61
N GLN A 136 -0.26 16.50 -1.46
CA GLN A 136 -0.28 15.38 -0.51
C GLN A 136 0.39 14.11 -1.08
N TRP A 137 0.75 14.10 -2.36
CA TRP A 137 1.47 13.01 -3.03
C TRP A 137 2.98 13.28 -3.11
N LEU A 138 3.35 14.55 -3.25
CA LEU A 138 4.73 14.95 -3.46
C LEU A 138 5.57 14.75 -2.19
N GLY A 139 6.87 14.56 -2.40
CA GLY A 139 7.85 14.65 -1.32
C GLY A 139 8.12 16.12 -0.95
N ARG A 140 8.91 16.32 0.11
CA ARG A 140 9.31 17.67 0.57
C ARG A 140 10.75 18.04 0.22
N ILE A 141 11.55 17.06 -0.22
CA ILE A 141 12.97 17.25 -0.55
C ILE A 141 13.29 16.80 -1.98
N ASN A 142 14.20 17.53 -2.64
CA ASN A 142 14.80 17.17 -3.94
C ASN A 142 13.78 16.88 -5.06
N GLN A 143 12.66 17.60 -5.09
CA GLN A 143 11.62 17.41 -6.09
C GLN A 143 12.09 17.90 -7.46
N THR A 144 12.06 17.03 -8.46
CA THR A 144 12.32 17.34 -9.87
C THR A 144 11.09 17.01 -10.72
N ASP A 145 11.04 17.52 -11.95
CA ASP A 145 10.05 17.16 -12.97
C ASP A 145 8.58 17.28 -12.51
N VAL A 146 8.32 18.25 -11.62
CA VAL A 146 7.02 18.44 -10.95
C VAL A 146 5.85 18.43 -11.93
N PRO A 147 5.88 19.14 -13.07
CA PRO A 147 4.75 19.12 -14.00
C PRO A 147 4.41 17.72 -14.55
N GLU A 148 5.43 16.91 -14.84
CA GLU A 148 5.25 15.55 -15.37
C GLU A 148 4.74 14.60 -14.28
N VAL A 149 5.32 14.68 -13.07
CA VAL A 149 4.86 13.92 -11.90
C VAL A 149 3.40 14.25 -11.58
N LEU A 150 3.02 15.52 -11.59
CA LEU A 150 1.63 15.94 -11.34
C LEU A 150 0.66 15.40 -12.41
N ALA A 151 1.09 15.38 -13.67
CA ALA A 151 0.29 14.79 -14.75
C ALA A 151 0.09 13.28 -14.54
N LEU A 152 1.09 12.56 -14.03
CA LEU A 152 0.97 11.14 -13.68
C LEU A 152 0.10 10.93 -12.43
N VAL A 153 0.28 11.74 -11.37
CA VAL A 153 -0.57 11.70 -10.17
C VAL A 153 -2.04 11.85 -10.54
N SER A 154 -2.38 12.71 -11.50
CA SER A 154 -3.76 12.91 -11.96
C SER A 154 -4.39 11.68 -12.64
N GLN A 155 -3.56 10.77 -13.16
CA GLN A 155 -3.97 9.52 -13.80
C GLN A 155 -4.10 8.36 -12.81
N VAL A 156 -3.52 8.47 -11.61
CA VAL A 156 -3.65 7.43 -10.58
C VAL A 156 -5.11 7.37 -10.11
N PRO A 157 -5.77 6.19 -10.16
CA PRO A 157 -7.16 6.09 -9.77
C PRO A 157 -7.34 6.34 -8.28
N ARG A 158 -8.46 6.98 -7.91
CA ARG A 158 -8.78 7.36 -6.53
C ARG A 158 -9.67 6.31 -5.89
N PHE A 159 -9.12 5.55 -4.94
CA PHE A 159 -9.83 4.48 -4.27
C PHE A 159 -9.25 4.24 -2.88
N ARG A 160 -9.99 3.48 -2.07
CA ARG A 160 -9.49 2.89 -0.83
C ARG A 160 -9.95 1.45 -0.77
N VAL A 161 -9.00 0.54 -0.58
CA VAL A 161 -9.25 -0.90 -0.52
C VAL A 161 -8.43 -1.50 0.61
N THR A 162 -9.02 -2.48 1.29
CA THR A 162 -8.37 -3.25 2.34
C THR A 162 -8.29 -4.70 1.89
N SER A 163 -7.16 -5.34 2.10
CA SER A 163 -6.98 -6.77 1.83
C SER A 163 -7.99 -7.60 2.64
N PRO A 164 -8.39 -8.78 2.16
CA PRO A 164 -8.87 -9.82 3.05
C PRO A 164 -7.85 -10.05 4.19
N PRO A 165 -8.30 -10.44 5.40
CA PRO A 165 -7.40 -10.72 6.50
C PRO A 165 -6.55 -11.95 6.19
N LEU A 166 -5.23 -11.83 6.37
CA LEU A 166 -4.32 -12.96 6.41
C LEU A 166 -4.15 -13.41 7.86
N VAL A 167 -4.57 -14.64 8.16
CA VAL A 167 -4.41 -15.24 9.49
C VAL A 167 -3.14 -16.07 9.51
N VAL A 168 -2.27 -15.80 10.49
CA VAL A 168 -1.02 -16.53 10.71
C VAL A 168 -1.05 -17.10 12.13
N GLU A 169 -0.99 -18.43 12.21
CA GLU A 169 -0.88 -19.14 13.49
C GLU A 169 0.57 -19.09 13.98
N VAL A 170 0.80 -18.62 15.20
CA VAL A 170 2.12 -18.55 15.83
C VAL A 170 2.22 -19.57 16.98
N ARG A 171 3.35 -20.28 17.09
CA ARG A 171 3.61 -21.30 18.12
C ARG A 171 5.01 -21.23 18.71
#